data_AF-A0A8H7P0L5-F1
#
_entry.id   AF-A0A8H7P0L5-F1
#
_cell.length_a   1.000
_cell.length_b   1.000
_cell.length_c   1.000
_cell.angle_alpha   90.00
_cell.angle_beta   90.00
_cell.angle_gamma   90.00
#
_symmetry.space_group_name_H-M   'P 1'
#
loop_
_entity.id
_entity.type
_entity.pdbx_description
1 polymer ?
#
loop_
_entity_poly.entity_id
_entity_poly.type
_entity_poly.pdbx_seq_one_letter_code
_entity_poly.pdbx_strand_id
1 'polypeptide(L)'
;MDSDDDAPLVAWYEPKQTETPPPSPPKPSTIRRAPSPLSDVPYWGYLEPVDPKCRYKDWYFFTDQPVYTLGAGEDVDLRVIGTSISAEHHCTIVWDGTDTPYAVHVVDYADQTWGAWGGTFINDVRLLPGILSLLRHGDRITFLGEEPMATNENLRSSYLETGFTWVQCNRRGWRNTPIGLSKSKKQQA
;
A
#
# COMPACT_ATOMS: atom_id res chain seq x y z
N MET A 1 -13.33 -13.12 -101.36
CA MET A 1 -14.25 -13.47 -100.26
C MET A 1 -13.42 -14.26 -99.27
N ASP A 2 -13.50 -13.79 -98.03
CA ASP A 2 -12.94 -14.33 -96.79
C ASP A 2 -11.44 -14.13 -96.56
N SER A 3 -11.22 -13.12 -95.71
CA SER A 3 -10.04 -12.75 -94.95
C SER A 3 -9.62 -13.83 -93.95
N ASP A 4 -8.35 -13.73 -93.54
CA ASP A 4 -7.82 -13.86 -92.15
C ASP A 4 -6.40 -14.45 -92.25
N ASP A 5 -5.39 -13.60 -92.43
CA ASP A 5 -4.62 -12.87 -91.40
C ASP A 5 -3.48 -13.70 -90.77
N ASP A 6 -2.30 -13.42 -91.32
CA ASP A 6 -1.03 -13.08 -90.67
C ASP A 6 -0.38 -13.96 -89.57
N ALA A 7 0.86 -14.33 -89.90
CA ALA A 7 2.06 -14.24 -89.06
C ALA A 7 2.37 -15.28 -87.95
N PRO A 8 3.67 -15.46 -87.64
CA PRO A 8 4.29 -16.78 -87.40
C PRO A 8 4.48 -17.14 -85.92
N LEU A 9 4.70 -18.43 -85.68
CA LEU A 9 5.10 -19.02 -84.40
C LEU A 9 6.44 -18.43 -83.90
N VAL A 10 6.36 -17.39 -83.07
CA VAL A 10 7.49 -16.87 -82.30
C VAL A 10 7.71 -17.78 -81.08
N ALA A 11 8.93 -18.32 -80.98
CA ALA A 11 9.42 -19.10 -79.85
C ALA A 11 9.22 -18.33 -78.53
N TRP A 12 8.36 -18.85 -77.66
CA TRP A 12 8.14 -18.29 -76.34
C TRP A 12 9.36 -18.52 -75.45
N TYR A 13 9.85 -17.41 -74.91
CA TYR A 13 10.97 -17.32 -73.99
C TYR A 13 10.55 -17.79 -72.60
N GLU A 14 11.39 -18.62 -71.98
CA GLU A 14 11.18 -19.27 -70.68
C GLU A 14 11.51 -18.29 -69.54
N PRO A 15 10.56 -17.95 -68.64
CA PRO A 15 10.88 -17.15 -67.47
C PRO A 15 11.56 -18.01 -66.40
N LYS A 16 12.82 -17.69 -66.10
CA LYS A 16 13.60 -18.30 -65.01
C LYS A 16 12.84 -18.15 -63.68
N GLN A 17 12.55 -19.28 -63.03
CA GLN A 17 12.04 -19.30 -61.66
C GLN A 17 13.03 -18.58 -60.75
N THR A 18 12.57 -17.51 -60.11
CA THR A 18 13.33 -16.82 -59.07
C THR A 18 13.16 -17.62 -57.79
N GLU A 19 14.14 -18.46 -57.46
CA GLU A 19 14.18 -19.13 -56.16
C GLU A 19 14.23 -18.07 -55.06
N THR A 20 13.19 -18.04 -54.23
CA THR A 20 13.17 -17.20 -53.04
C THR A 20 14.13 -17.80 -52.02
N PRO A 21 15.02 -17.01 -51.39
CA PRO A 21 15.89 -17.53 -50.36
C PRO A 21 15.06 -18.08 -49.19
N PRO A 22 15.51 -19.17 -48.52
CA PRO A 22 14.82 -19.71 -47.37
C PRO A 22 14.69 -18.65 -46.26
N PRO A 23 13.61 -18.67 -45.45
CA PRO A 23 13.42 -17.70 -44.40
C PRO A 23 14.57 -17.75 -43.39
N SER A 24 15.11 -16.57 -43.05
CA SER A 24 16.17 -16.43 -42.05
C SER A 24 15.77 -17.07 -40.70
N PRO A 25 16.72 -17.61 -39.93
CA PRO A 25 16.43 -18.15 -38.59
C PRO A 25 15.76 -17.09 -37.72
N PRO A 26 14.83 -17.48 -36.82
CA PRO A 26 14.27 -16.53 -35.87
C PRO A 26 15.40 -15.88 -35.07
N LYS A 27 15.39 -14.54 -35.01
CA LYS A 27 16.28 -13.77 -34.13
C LYS A 27 16.15 -14.33 -32.70
N PRO A 28 17.25 -14.38 -31.92
CA PRO A 28 17.16 -14.78 -30.53
C PRO A 28 16.08 -13.91 -29.89
N SER A 29 14.99 -14.54 -29.47
CA SER A 29 14.02 -13.89 -28.62
C SER A 29 14.82 -13.32 -27.46
N THR A 30 14.86 -11.99 -27.37
CA THR A 30 15.24 -11.34 -26.12
C THR A 30 14.36 -12.01 -25.09
N ILE A 31 14.95 -12.91 -24.30
CA ILE A 31 14.32 -13.44 -23.11
C ILE A 31 14.00 -12.17 -22.34
N ARG A 32 12.75 -11.73 -22.41
CA ARG A 32 12.19 -10.80 -21.44
C ARG A 32 12.34 -11.57 -20.15
N ARG A 33 13.45 -11.32 -19.47
CA ARG A 33 13.71 -11.81 -18.13
C ARG A 33 12.42 -11.50 -17.38
N ALA A 34 11.71 -12.55 -16.97
CA ALA A 34 10.53 -12.38 -16.15
C ALA A 34 10.91 -11.41 -15.02
N PRO A 35 10.10 -10.37 -14.74
CA PRO A 35 10.39 -9.51 -13.61
C PRO A 35 10.62 -10.41 -12.41
N SER A 36 11.80 -10.29 -11.80
CA SER A 36 12.19 -11.04 -10.62
C SER A 36 11.03 -10.95 -9.61
N PRO A 37 10.55 -12.05 -8.99
CA PRO A 37 9.37 -12.04 -8.13
C PRO A 37 9.60 -11.40 -6.75
N LEU A 38 10.61 -10.53 -6.64
CA LEU A 38 10.93 -9.76 -5.45
C LEU A 38 11.02 -8.31 -5.91
N SER A 39 9.87 -7.67 -6.09
CA SER A 39 9.83 -6.23 -5.95
C SER A 39 10.22 -5.94 -4.51
N ASP A 40 11.37 -5.34 -4.28
CA ASP A 40 11.66 -4.70 -3.00
C ASP A 40 10.47 -3.79 -2.72
N VAL A 41 9.65 -4.18 -1.74
CA VAL A 41 8.49 -3.40 -1.36
C VAL A 41 9.04 -2.06 -0.88
N PRO A 42 8.71 -0.93 -1.54
CA PRO A 42 9.38 0.34 -1.24
C PRO A 42 8.91 0.95 0.09
N TYR A 43 8.09 0.22 0.86
CA TYR A 43 7.51 0.63 2.12
C TYR A 43 7.76 -0.41 3.21
N TRP A 44 8.01 0.07 4.42
CA TRP A 44 8.19 -0.75 5.63
C TRP A 44 6.87 -1.00 6.38
N GLY A 45 5.79 -0.35 5.97
CA GLY A 45 4.44 -0.70 6.39
C GLY A 45 3.38 0.24 5.86
N TYR A 46 2.14 0.00 6.26
CA TYR A 46 1.02 0.88 5.98
C TYR A 46 -0.06 0.81 7.06
N LEU A 47 -0.91 1.85 7.09
CA LEU A 47 -2.10 1.91 7.93
C LEU A 47 -3.33 1.56 7.10
N GLU A 48 -3.93 0.41 7.36
CA GLU A 48 -5.16 -0.05 6.72
C GLU A 48 -6.38 0.47 7.49
N PRO A 49 -7.30 1.22 6.88
CA PRO A 49 -8.49 1.71 7.59
C PRO A 49 -9.37 0.57 8.13
N VAL A 50 -9.82 0.69 9.37
CA VAL A 50 -10.72 -0.31 9.98
C VAL A 50 -12.13 -0.25 9.38
N ASP A 51 -12.61 0.95 9.08
CA ASP A 51 -13.87 1.16 8.39
C ASP A 51 -13.62 1.31 6.88
N PRO A 52 -14.24 0.49 6.00
CA PRO A 52 -14.20 0.67 4.55
C PRO A 52 -14.71 2.04 4.07
N LYS A 53 -15.48 2.74 4.92
CA LYS A 53 -15.99 4.09 4.65
C LYS A 53 -15.05 5.20 5.13
N CYS A 54 -13.92 4.85 5.74
CA CYS A 54 -12.90 5.82 6.12
C CYS A 54 -12.45 6.60 4.89
N ARG A 55 -12.44 7.93 5.00
CA ARG A 55 -12.02 8.82 3.91
C ARG A 55 -10.52 8.73 3.61
N TYR A 56 -9.74 8.25 4.56
CA TYR A 56 -8.31 8.04 4.40
C TYR A 56 -8.12 6.67 3.77
N LYS A 57 -7.45 6.63 2.61
CA LYS A 57 -6.95 5.39 2.01
C LYS A 57 -5.75 4.90 2.80
N ASP A 58 -5.23 3.73 2.43
CA ASP A 58 -3.99 3.21 3.01
C ASP A 58 -2.87 4.26 2.96
N TRP A 59 -2.32 4.60 4.14
CA TRP A 59 -1.12 5.43 4.24
C TRP A 59 0.10 4.53 4.23
N TYR A 60 0.95 4.70 3.22
CA TYR A 60 2.17 3.92 3.04
C TYR A 60 3.38 4.65 3.61
N PHE A 61 4.28 3.89 4.24
CA PHE A 61 5.46 4.42 4.91
C PHE A 61 6.71 3.92 4.19
N PHE A 62 7.42 4.81 3.49
CA PHE A 62 8.47 4.46 2.54
C PHE A 62 9.82 4.20 3.22
N THR A 63 10.62 3.27 2.69
CA THR A 63 11.91 2.85 3.27
C THR A 63 12.99 3.93 3.28
N ASP A 64 12.85 4.97 2.48
CA ASP A 64 13.73 6.14 2.48
C ASP A 64 13.35 7.19 3.54
N GLN A 65 12.16 7.07 4.14
CA GLN A 65 11.67 7.94 5.21
C GLN A 65 11.35 7.11 6.47
N PRO A 66 12.22 7.12 7.49
CA PRO A 66 12.00 6.34 8.71
C PRO A 66 11.03 6.98 9.70
N VAL A 67 10.69 8.26 9.52
CA VAL A 67 9.89 9.04 10.47
C VAL A 67 8.75 9.72 9.74
N TYR A 68 7.53 9.52 10.22
CA TYR A 68 6.32 10.17 9.71
C TYR A 68 5.59 10.89 10.84
N THR A 69 5.26 12.14 10.59
CA THR A 69 4.44 12.99 11.44
C THR A 69 2.99 12.97 10.97
N LEU A 70 2.06 13.01 11.92
CA LEU A 70 0.62 13.00 11.65
C LEU A 70 -0.05 14.09 12.47
N GLY A 71 -1.02 14.78 11.88
CA GLY A 71 -1.79 15.83 12.55
C GLY A 71 -2.70 16.62 11.61
N ALA A 72 -3.24 17.72 12.11
CA ALA A 72 -4.07 18.66 11.35
C ALA A 72 -3.25 19.77 10.66
N GLY A 73 -1.98 19.94 11.06
CA GLY A 73 -1.06 20.96 10.55
C GLY A 73 -0.75 20.79 9.07
N GLU A 74 -0.18 21.82 8.46
CA GLU A 74 0.18 21.78 7.03
C GLU A 74 1.55 21.14 6.80
N ASP A 75 2.41 21.16 7.83
CA ASP A 75 3.80 20.70 7.77
C ASP A 75 3.98 19.24 8.22
N VAL A 76 2.89 18.48 8.35
CA VAL A 76 2.95 17.05 8.69
C VAL A 76 2.94 16.17 7.45
N ASP A 77 3.54 14.97 7.56
CA ASP A 77 3.59 14.00 6.46
C ASP A 77 2.20 13.41 6.15
N LEU A 78 1.43 13.11 7.21
CA LEU A 78 0.10 12.51 7.13
C LEU A 78 -0.95 13.46 7.70
N ARG A 79 -1.55 14.26 6.82
CA ARG A 79 -2.55 15.25 7.22
C ARG A 79 -3.94 14.63 7.38
N VAL A 80 -4.51 14.80 8.56
CA VAL A 80 -5.87 14.33 8.92
C VAL A 80 -6.82 15.52 8.91
N ILE A 81 -7.51 15.72 7.79
CA ILE A 81 -8.45 16.84 7.62
C ILE A 81 -9.84 16.47 8.14
N GLY A 82 -10.32 17.05 9.24
CA GLY A 82 -11.72 16.96 9.71
C GLY A 82 -11.88 17.15 11.21
N THR A 83 -13.05 16.83 11.77
CA THR A 83 -13.37 17.06 13.19
C THR A 83 -12.69 16.11 14.17
N SER A 84 -12.05 15.04 13.68
CA SER A 84 -11.56 13.96 14.53
C SER A 84 -10.17 14.21 15.14
N ILE A 85 -9.39 15.15 14.60
CA ILE A 85 -8.08 15.58 15.12
C ILE A 85 -7.92 17.08 14.90
N SER A 86 -7.53 17.82 15.92
CA SER A 86 -7.27 19.26 15.87
C SER A 86 -5.81 19.64 16.16
N ALA A 87 -5.01 18.73 16.72
CA ALA A 87 -3.59 18.98 17.01
C ALA A 87 -2.79 19.13 15.72
N GLU A 88 -2.00 20.21 15.60
CA GLU A 88 -1.13 20.46 14.43
C GLU A 88 -0.17 19.29 14.22
N HIS A 89 0.45 18.83 15.31
CA HIS A 89 1.25 17.60 15.38
C HIS A 89 0.65 16.68 16.46
N HIS A 90 -0.03 15.63 16.02
CA HIS A 90 -0.77 14.70 16.88
C HIS A 90 0.11 13.54 17.36
N CYS A 91 0.85 12.92 16.45
CA CYS A 91 1.78 11.85 16.77
C CYS A 91 2.92 11.73 15.75
N THR A 92 3.93 10.95 16.10
CA THR A 92 4.98 10.52 15.19
C THR A 92 5.09 9.01 15.17
N ILE A 93 5.18 8.42 13.99
CA ILE A 93 5.46 7.00 13.77
C ILE A 93 6.90 6.87 13.30
N VAL A 94 7.68 6.03 13.97
CA VAL A 94 9.13 5.88 13.78
C VAL A 94 9.46 4.43 13.48
N TRP A 95 10.30 4.23 12.48
CA TRP A 95 10.89 2.95 12.11
C TRP A 95 12.40 2.98 12.37
N ASP A 96 12.93 1.95 13.04
CA ASP A 96 14.36 1.84 13.38
C ASP A 96 15.25 1.34 12.23
N GLY A 97 14.68 1.09 11.05
CA GLY A 97 15.41 0.57 9.88
C GLY A 97 15.48 -0.95 9.80
N THR A 98 14.90 -1.68 10.77
CA THR A 98 14.94 -3.15 10.84
C THR A 98 13.61 -3.81 10.48
N ASP A 99 13.64 -5.08 10.08
CA ASP A 99 12.42 -5.85 9.80
C ASP A 99 11.92 -6.62 11.04
N THR A 100 12.33 -6.22 12.24
CA THR A 100 11.97 -6.94 13.47
C THR A 100 10.54 -6.63 13.91
N PRO A 101 9.88 -7.50 14.68
CA PRO A 101 8.59 -7.20 15.30
C PRO A 101 8.62 -6.01 16.28
N TYR A 102 9.79 -5.47 16.57
CA TYR A 102 10.03 -4.36 17.49
C TYR A 102 10.46 -3.08 16.78
N ALA A 103 10.44 -3.06 15.46
CA ALA A 103 11.03 -2.00 14.67
C ALA A 103 10.26 -0.68 14.68
N VAL A 104 8.97 -0.72 14.99
CA VAL A 104 8.05 0.41 14.78
C VAL A 104 7.52 0.92 16.11
N HIS A 105 7.66 2.22 16.32
CA HIS A 105 7.21 2.89 17.52
C HIS A 105 6.35 4.10 17.18
N VAL A 106 5.51 4.48 18.12
CA VAL A 106 4.64 5.65 18.04
C VAL A 106 4.88 6.52 19.26
N VAL A 107 4.97 7.82 19.05
CA VAL A 107 5.03 8.83 20.11
C VAL A 107 3.81 9.72 19.98
N ASP A 108 3.04 9.83 21.06
CA ASP A 108 1.88 10.71 21.14
C ASP A 108 2.30 12.13 21.55
N TYR A 109 1.76 13.13 20.87
CA TYR A 109 1.96 14.56 21.17
C TYR A 109 0.64 15.31 21.36
N ALA A 110 -0.51 14.61 21.27
CA ALA A 110 -1.85 15.20 21.28
C ALA A 110 -2.17 15.94 22.60
N ASP A 111 -1.61 15.50 23.73
CA ASP A 111 -1.79 16.11 25.06
C ASP A 111 -1.19 17.53 25.16
N GLN A 112 -0.32 17.92 24.23
CA GLN A 112 0.25 19.28 24.21
C GLN A 112 -0.75 20.35 23.73
N THR A 113 -1.91 19.94 23.20
CA THR A 113 -2.80 20.87 22.49
C THR A 113 -4.23 20.90 23.03
N TRP A 114 -4.76 19.81 23.60
CA TRP A 114 -6.17 19.75 24.04
C TRP A 114 -6.36 18.89 25.29
N GLY A 115 -7.45 19.15 26.03
CA GLY A 115 -7.74 18.59 27.35
C GLY A 115 -7.78 17.05 27.43
N ALA A 116 -8.04 16.55 28.66
CA ALA A 116 -7.69 15.22 29.17
C ALA A 116 -8.08 13.94 28.38
N TRP A 117 -8.74 14.01 27.21
CA TRP A 117 -9.27 12.86 26.48
C TRP A 117 -8.72 12.65 25.06
N GLY A 118 -8.06 13.65 24.46
CA GLY A 118 -7.40 13.50 23.16
C GLY A 118 -6.16 12.61 23.25
N GLY A 119 -5.86 11.85 22.20
CA GLY A 119 -4.69 10.99 22.21
C GLY A 119 -4.56 10.04 21.03
N THR A 120 -3.42 9.38 21.01
CA THR A 120 -3.16 8.19 20.21
C THR A 120 -3.38 6.94 21.07
N PHE A 121 -4.03 5.94 20.49
CA PHE A 121 -4.39 4.70 21.16
C PHE A 121 -3.85 3.52 20.37
N ILE A 122 -3.29 2.54 21.08
CA ILE A 122 -2.94 1.23 20.50
C ILE A 122 -3.80 0.18 21.21
N ASN A 123 -4.58 -0.59 20.44
CA ASN A 123 -5.52 -1.60 20.94
C ASN A 123 -6.43 -1.05 22.07
N ASP A 124 -7.01 0.12 21.82
CA ASP A 124 -7.90 0.86 22.74
C ASP A 124 -7.23 1.34 24.05
N VAL A 125 -5.90 1.24 24.17
CA VAL A 125 -5.11 1.78 25.29
C VAL A 125 -4.47 3.10 24.87
N ARG A 126 -4.76 4.19 25.61
CA ARG A 126 -4.16 5.50 25.38
C ARG A 126 -2.66 5.45 25.65
N LEU A 127 -1.88 5.97 24.72
CA LEU A 127 -0.43 6.12 24.89
C LEU A 127 -0.12 7.23 25.89
N LEU A 128 1.02 7.10 26.57
CA LEU A 128 1.55 8.18 27.40
C LEU A 128 2.20 9.24 26.49
N PRO A 129 1.89 10.52 26.66
CA PRO A 129 2.47 11.59 25.86
C PRO A 129 4.00 11.63 25.94
N GLY A 130 4.66 11.79 24.80
CA GLY A 130 6.12 11.88 24.70
C GLY A 130 6.88 10.58 24.95
N ILE A 131 6.19 9.45 25.17
CA ILE A 131 6.82 8.14 25.42
C ILE A 131 6.73 7.27 24.17
N LEU A 132 7.88 6.70 23.77
CA LEU A 132 7.96 5.70 22.71
C LEU A 132 7.16 4.45 23.09
N SER A 133 6.13 4.16 22.30
CA SER A 133 5.26 3.01 22.47
C SER A 133 5.39 2.10 21.27
N LEU A 134 5.49 0.79 21.51
CA LEU A 134 5.67 -0.19 20.44
C LEU A 134 4.37 -0.41 19.64
N LEU A 135 4.46 -0.42 18.31
CA LEU A 135 3.37 -0.74 17.40
C LEU A 135 3.70 -2.03 16.63
N ARG A 136 2.93 -3.09 16.85
CA ARG A 136 3.16 -4.42 16.26
C ARG A 136 2.23 -4.65 15.08
N HIS A 137 2.69 -5.47 14.14
CA HIS A 137 1.84 -5.92 13.04
C HIS A 137 0.50 -6.46 13.55
N GLY A 138 -0.60 -5.95 12.98
CA GLY A 138 -1.97 -6.28 13.34
C GLY A 138 -2.55 -5.47 14.51
N ASP A 139 -1.75 -4.63 15.17
CA ASP A 139 -2.27 -3.74 16.20
C ASP A 139 -3.23 -2.72 15.59
N ARG A 140 -4.31 -2.43 16.30
CA ARG A 140 -5.19 -1.33 15.96
C ARG A 140 -4.61 -0.05 16.54
N ILE A 141 -4.40 0.95 15.70
CA ILE A 141 -4.06 2.31 16.12
C ILE A 141 -5.26 3.23 15.89
N THR A 142 -5.50 4.18 16.77
CA THR A 142 -6.59 5.15 16.63
C THR A 142 -6.14 6.54 17.11
N PHE A 143 -6.57 7.57 16.40
CA PHE A 143 -6.19 8.95 16.67
C PHE A 143 -7.44 9.79 17.00
N LEU A 144 -7.48 10.45 18.16
CA LEU A 144 -8.65 11.21 18.62
C LEU A 144 -8.25 12.60 19.14
N GLY A 145 -8.91 13.66 18.68
CA GLY A 145 -8.57 15.05 18.98
C GLY A 145 -9.38 15.72 20.10
N GLU A 146 -10.68 15.47 20.21
CA GLU A 146 -11.54 16.15 21.19
C GLU A 146 -12.55 15.21 21.84
N GLU A 147 -13.02 15.59 23.04
CA GLU A 147 -14.22 15.01 23.64
C GLU A 147 -15.36 15.14 22.64
N PRO A 148 -15.99 14.04 22.21
CA PRO A 148 -17.36 14.16 21.80
C PRO A 148 -18.12 14.63 23.05
N MET A 149 -18.61 15.87 23.04
CA MET A 149 -19.89 16.18 23.69
C MET A 149 -21.01 15.41 22.98
N ALA A 150 -20.86 14.11 22.87
CA ALA A 150 -21.68 13.33 22.01
C ALA A 150 -21.90 11.94 22.54
N THR A 151 -23.11 11.49 22.26
CA THR A 151 -23.63 10.17 22.55
C THR A 151 -22.63 9.08 22.14
N ASN A 152 -22.73 7.90 22.75
CA ASN A 152 -21.90 6.73 22.41
C ASN A 152 -21.80 6.44 20.89
N GLU A 153 -22.77 6.85 20.09
CA GLU A 153 -22.76 6.73 18.63
C GLU A 153 -21.70 7.59 17.95
N ASN A 154 -21.47 8.82 18.42
CA ASN A 154 -20.50 9.73 17.81
C ASN A 154 -19.06 9.33 18.16
N LEU A 155 -18.82 8.82 19.38
CA LEU A 155 -17.56 8.16 19.73
C LEU A 155 -17.27 7.02 18.76
N ARG A 156 -18.25 6.13 18.55
CA ARG A 156 -18.10 5.00 17.63
C ARG A 156 -17.80 5.47 16.20
N SER A 157 -18.43 6.54 15.73
CA SER A 157 -18.14 7.12 14.42
C SER A 157 -16.71 7.64 14.32
N SER A 158 -16.23 8.39 15.32
CA SER A 158 -14.85 8.88 15.35
C SER A 158 -13.83 7.74 15.37
N TYR A 159 -14.04 6.71 16.19
CA TYR A 159 -13.20 5.51 16.25
C TYR A 159 -13.15 4.72 14.93
N LEU A 160 -14.18 4.84 14.09
CA LEU A 160 -14.24 4.22 12.76
C LEU A 160 -13.54 5.08 11.71
N GLU A 161 -13.65 6.41 11.81
CA GLU A 161 -13.04 7.35 10.87
C GLU A 161 -11.53 7.54 11.06
N THR A 162 -11.00 7.29 12.26
CA THR A 162 -9.57 7.46 12.59
C THR A 162 -8.93 6.19 13.13
N GLY A 163 -9.60 5.05 13.01
CA GLY A 163 -9.08 3.73 13.38
C GLY A 163 -8.42 3.04 12.20
N PHE A 164 -7.21 2.53 12.41
CA PHE A 164 -6.43 1.81 11.42
C PHE A 164 -5.84 0.53 12.02
N THR A 165 -5.64 -0.49 11.19
CA THR A 165 -4.80 -1.65 11.50
C THR A 165 -3.39 -1.35 11.00
N TRP A 166 -2.38 -1.52 11.86
CA TRP A 166 -0.99 -1.42 11.44
C TRP A 166 -0.55 -2.67 10.70
N VAL A 167 0.07 -2.46 9.55
CA VAL A 167 0.49 -3.52 8.68
C VAL A 167 1.97 -3.39 8.35
N GLN A 168 2.80 -4.07 9.14
CA GLN A 168 4.24 -4.10 8.91
C GLN A 168 4.61 -4.93 7.68
N CYS A 169 5.47 -4.36 6.83
CA CYS A 169 6.05 -5.01 5.67
C CYS A 169 7.50 -5.40 5.96
N ASN A 170 7.99 -6.46 5.30
CA ASN A 170 9.39 -6.86 5.39
C ASN A 170 10.00 -6.91 3.98
N ARG A 171 11.32 -6.81 3.89
CA ARG A 171 12.04 -6.85 2.60
C ARG A 171 11.93 -8.18 1.87
N ARG A 172 11.42 -9.22 2.53
CA ARG A 172 11.23 -10.56 1.96
C ARG A 172 9.82 -10.77 1.38
N GLY A 173 8.98 -9.75 1.38
CA GLY A 173 7.58 -9.86 1.02
C GLY A 173 6.76 -10.52 2.12
N TRP A 174 5.47 -10.17 2.17
CA TRP A 174 4.50 -10.65 3.15
C TRP A 174 4.49 -12.17 3.32
N ARG A 175 5.21 -12.65 4.33
CA ARG A 175 5.05 -14.00 4.87
C ARG A 175 5.24 -13.97 6.38
N ASN A 176 4.10 -13.99 7.06
CA ASN A 176 3.89 -14.56 8.39
C ASN A 176 4.79 -14.02 9.51
N THR A 177 4.40 -12.89 10.09
CA THR A 177 4.40 -12.84 11.57
C THR A 177 3.36 -13.86 12.05
N PRO A 178 3.71 -14.82 12.93
CA PRO A 178 2.78 -15.87 13.32
C PRO A 178 1.57 -15.26 14.03
N ILE A 179 0.39 -15.45 13.42
CA ILE A 179 -0.92 -15.18 14.02
C ILE A 179 -1.07 -16.11 15.23
N GLY A 180 -0.72 -15.60 16.41
CA GLY A 180 -1.08 -16.18 17.69
C GLY A 180 -2.51 -15.82 18.07
N LEU A 181 -3.49 -16.07 17.21
CA LEU A 181 -4.91 -16.00 17.55
C LEU A 181 -5.63 -17.13 16.81
N SER A 182 -5.60 -18.30 17.46
CA SER A 182 -6.49 -19.43 17.21
C SER A 182 -7.93 -18.93 17.06
N LYS A 183 -8.46 -18.98 15.82
CA LYS A 183 -9.90 -18.97 15.62
C LYS A 183 -10.43 -20.26 16.24
N SER A 184 -11.00 -20.15 17.44
CA SER A 184 -11.81 -21.21 18.01
C SER A 184 -12.94 -21.54 17.04
N LYS A 185 -12.83 -22.69 16.38
CA LYS A 185 -13.92 -23.37 15.70
C LYS A 185 -15.04 -23.56 16.73
N LYS A 186 -16.14 -22.82 16.60
CA LYS A 186 -17.42 -23.28 17.15
C LYS A 186 -17.80 -24.53 16.37
N GLN A 187 -17.56 -25.69 16.97
CA GLN A 187 -18.21 -26.93 16.58
C GLN A 187 -19.71 -26.77 16.82
N GLN A 188 -20.47 -27.09 15.78
CA GLN A 188 -21.89 -27.43 15.90
C GLN A 188 -22.03 -28.61 16.86
N ALA A 189 -22.97 -28.47 17.79
CA ALA A 189 -23.74 -29.56 18.37
C ALA A 189 -25.19 -29.10 18.40
#